data_AF-A0A7T4QTB9-F1
#
_entry.id   AF-A0A7T4QTB9-F1
#
_cell.length_a   1.000
_cell.length_b   1.000
_cell.length_c   1.000
_cell.angle_alpha   90.00
_cell.angle_beta   90.00
_cell.angle_gamma   90.00
#
_symmetry.space_group_name_H-M   'P 1'
#
loop_
_entity.id
_entity.type
_entity.pdbx_description
1 polymer ?
#
loop_
_entity_poly.entity_id
_entity_poly.type
_entity_poly.pdbx_seq_one_letter_code
_entity_poly.pdbx_strand_id
1 'polypeptide(L)' 'MKKIIQKISSALEVVLLAPIKLPGKALNIIKYIALGLGVVETVLDDKDEKGEEESPPPKQILPGQEKEVRDEIK' A
#
# COMPACT_ATOMS: atom_id res chain seq x y z
N MET A 1 11.95 -21.96 -0.71
CA MET A 1 10.90 -20.94 -0.42
C MET A 1 10.84 -20.52 1.05
N LYS A 2 10.97 -21.43 2.04
CA LYS A 2 10.94 -21.07 3.49
C LYS A 2 11.91 -19.94 3.89
N LYS A 3 13.13 -19.91 3.34
CA LYS A 3 14.15 -18.90 3.64
C LYS A 3 13.78 -17.47 3.19
N ILE A 4 12.99 -17.34 2.11
CA ILE A 4 12.58 -16.04 1.57
C ILE A 4 11.43 -15.48 2.41
N ILE A 5 10.45 -16.32 2.74
CA ILE A 5 9.34 -15.97 3.63
C ILE A 5 9.87 -15.53 4.99
N GLN A 6 10.83 -16.27 5.58
CA GLN A 6 11.44 -15.88 6.86
C GLN A 6 12.13 -14.51 6.81
N LYS A 7 12.81 -14.16 5.70
CA LYS A 7 13.44 -12.84 5.53
C LYS A 7 12.40 -11.71 5.48
N ILE A 8 11.29 -11.94 4.80
CA ILE A 8 10.19 -10.97 4.71
C ILE A 8 9.50 -10.82 6.07
N SER A 9 9.22 -11.93 6.75
CA SER A 9 8.64 -11.93 8.10
C SER A 9 9.50 -11.16 9.10
N SER A 10 10.82 -11.39 9.14
CA SER A 10 11.72 -10.63 10.01
C SER A 10 11.79 -9.14 9.65
N ALA A 11 11.73 -8.78 8.38
CA ALA A 11 11.69 -7.37 7.98
C ALA A 11 10.38 -6.69 8.43
N LEU A 12 9.24 -7.37 8.28
CA LEU A 12 7.95 -6.90 8.77
C LEU A 12 7.93 -6.75 10.29
N GLU A 13 8.49 -7.71 11.03
CA GLU A 13 8.62 -7.62 12.48
C GLU A 13 9.43 -6.40 12.91
N VAL A 14 10.57 -6.13 12.28
CA VAL A 14 11.38 -4.94 12.57
C VAL A 14 10.61 -3.66 12.28
N VAL A 15 9.81 -3.63 11.22
CA VAL A 15 8.95 -2.48 10.87
C VAL A 15 7.83 -2.28 11.89
N LEU A 16 7.20 -3.36 12.37
CA LEU A 16 6.12 -3.31 13.37
C LEU A 16 6.62 -2.95 14.77
N LEU A 17 7.81 -3.42 15.13
CA LEU A 17 8.44 -3.20 16.43
C LEU A 17 9.15 -1.84 16.49
N ALA A 18 9.30 -1.16 15.35
CA ALA A 18 9.91 0.16 15.28
C ALA A 18 9.13 1.19 16.12
N PRO A 19 9.83 2.16 16.76
CA PRO A 19 9.17 3.21 17.53
C PRO A 19 8.19 4.00 16.67
N ILE A 20 7.09 4.45 17.30
CA ILE A 20 5.90 5.18 16.81
C ILE A 20 6.12 6.39 15.88
N LYS A 21 7.37 6.71 15.49
CA LYS A 21 7.75 7.73 14.51
C LYS A 21 7.58 7.25 13.06
N LEU A 22 7.24 5.97 12.85
CA LEU A 22 6.93 5.37 11.56
C LEU A 22 5.54 5.72 10.99
N PRO A 23 4.42 5.71 11.74
CA PRO A 23 3.09 6.05 11.21
C PRO A 23 3.03 7.41 10.51
N GLY A 24 3.73 8.44 11.01
CA GLY A 24 3.82 9.74 10.34
C GLY A 24 4.62 9.74 9.03
N LYS A 25 5.48 8.74 8.80
CA LYS A 25 6.27 8.55 7.57
C LYS A 25 5.79 7.39 6.71
N ALA A 26 4.82 6.61 7.19
CA ALA A 26 4.28 5.44 6.51
C ALA A 26 3.72 5.80 5.13
N LEU A 27 3.07 6.95 4.99
CA LEU A 27 2.60 7.43 3.68
C LEU A 27 3.74 7.63 2.68
N ASN A 28 4.89 8.16 3.09
CA ASN A 28 6.03 8.30 2.18
C ASN A 28 6.62 6.94 1.84
N ILE A 29 6.72 6.02 2.81
CA ILE A 29 7.20 4.65 2.58
C ILE A 29 6.30 3.94 1.55
N ILE A 30 4.97 4.03 1.71
CA ILE A 30 4.00 3.45 0.77
C ILE A 30 4.15 4.06 -0.63
N LYS A 31 4.36 5.38 -0.75
CA LYS A 31 4.63 6.03 -2.05
C LYS A 31 5.88 5.46 -2.73
N TYR A 32 6.96 5.23 -1.97
CA TYR A 32 8.18 4.65 -2.52
C TYR A 32 8.02 3.17 -2.89
N ILE A 33 7.22 2.41 -2.13
CA ILE A 33 6.87 1.03 -2.49
C ILE A 33 6.06 1.01 -3.78
N ALA A 34 5.04 1.88 -3.91
CA ALA A 34 4.23 1.99 -5.13
C ALA A 34 5.06 2.40 -6.34
N LEU A 35 5.97 3.38 -6.19
CA LEU A 35 6.89 3.78 -7.25
C LEU A 35 7.80 2.63 -7.66
N GLY A 36 8.38 1.92 -6.69
CA GLY A 36 9.26 0.78 -6.95
C GLY A 36 8.53 -0.38 -7.64
N LEU A 37 7.31 -0.70 -7.19
CA LEU A 37 6.49 -1.75 -7.80
C LEU A 37 6.07 -1.37 -9.22
N GLY A 38 5.63 -0.14 -9.47
CA GLY A 38 5.26 0.31 -10.82
C GLY A 38 6.45 0.29 -11.81
N VAL A 39 7.66 0.58 -11.33
CA VAL A 39 8.89 0.45 -12.16
C VAL A 39 9.25 -1.02 -12.41
N VAL A 40 9.12 -1.89 -11.41
CA VAL A 40 9.41 -3.33 -11.57
C VAL A 40 8.39 -3.99 -12.50
N GLU A 41 7.12 -3.62 -12.38
CA GLU A 41 6.03 -4.06 -13.26
C GLU A 41 6.32 -3.68 -14.72
N THR A 42 6.57 -2.40 -15.02
CA THR A 42 6.91 -1.96 -16.38
C THR A 42 8.15 -2.65 -16.97
N VAL A 43 9.21 -2.86 -16.19
CA VAL A 43 10.44 -3.54 -16.69
C VAL A 43 10.25 -5.05 -16.88
N LEU A 44 9.32 -5.67 -16.16
CA LEU A 44 8.96 -7.08 -16.32
C LEU A 44 7.91 -7.29 -17.43
N ASP A 45 6.94 -6.39 -17.55
CA ASP A 45 5.90 -6.39 -18.60
C ASP A 45 6.51 -6.24 -20.00
N ASP A 46 7.60 -5.47 -20.13
CA ASP A 46 8.38 -5.37 -21.38
C ASP A 46 8.98 -6.74 -21.82
N LYS A 47 9.01 -7.76 -20.94
CA LYS A 47 9.47 -9.11 -21.27
C LYS A 47 8.35 -10.07 -21.65
N ASP A 48 7.11 -9.75 -21.30
CA ASP A 48 5.94 -10.61 -21.45
C ASP A 48 4.75 -9.79 -21.99
N GLU A 49 4.86 -9.20 -23.19
CA GLU A 49 3.72 -8.56 -23.86
C GLU A 49 2.56 -9.57 -24.02
N LYS A 50 1.51 -9.47 -23.19
CA LYS A 50 0.08 -9.42 -23.56
C LYS A 50 -0.86 -9.60 -22.36
N GLY A 51 -1.55 -8.51 -22.06
CA GLY A 51 -2.97 -8.54 -21.65
C GLY A 51 -3.21 -8.59 -20.15
N GLU A 52 -3.51 -7.44 -19.56
CA GLU A 52 -4.80 -7.20 -18.90
C GLU A 52 -4.97 -5.71 -18.59
N GLU A 53 -6.21 -5.27 -18.68
CA GLU A 53 -6.62 -3.88 -18.81
C GLU A 53 -6.40 -3.04 -17.55
N GLU A 54 -6.10 -1.77 -17.82
CA GLU A 54 -6.13 -0.62 -16.92
C GLU A 54 -7.30 -0.68 -15.91
N SER A 55 -7.02 -1.15 -14.70
CA SER A 55 -7.93 -1.01 -13.58
C SER A 55 -7.57 0.27 -12.83
N PRO A 56 -8.49 1.24 -12.65
CA PRO A 56 -8.17 2.45 -11.91
C PRO A 56 -7.77 2.09 -10.47
N PRO A 57 -6.83 2.84 -9.85
CA PRO A 57 -6.34 2.50 -8.53
C PRO A 57 -7.51 2.49 -7.52
N PRO A 58 -7.53 1.56 -6.55
CA PRO A 58 -8.55 1.57 -5.51
C PRO A 58 -8.53 2.93 -4.82
N LYS A 59 -9.67 3.66 -4.86
CA LYS A 59 -9.87 4.84 -4.02
C LYS A 59 -9.62 4.41 -2.58
N GLN A 60 -8.56 4.93 -1.99
CA GLN A 60 -8.22 4.74 -0.58
C GLN A 60 -9.42 5.22 0.25
N ILE A 61 -10.11 4.28 0.88
CA ILE A 61 -11.08 4.60 1.93
C ILE A 61 -10.25 5.06 3.13
N LEU A 62 -10.21 6.38 3.35
CA LEU A 62 -9.74 6.96 4.60
C LEU A 62 -10.77 6.61 5.69
N PRO A 63 -10.38 5.96 6.82
CA PRO A 63 -11.28 5.77 7.94
C PRO A 63 -11.36 7.10 8.70
N GLY A 64 -12.43 7.86 8.49
CA GLY A 64 -12.55 9.16 9.16
C GLY A 64 -13.72 10.06 8.76
N GLN A 65 -14.86 9.53 8.31
CA GLN A 65 -16.10 10.31 8.26
C GLN A 65 -17.24 9.53 8.91
N GLU A 66 -17.20 9.45 10.24
CA GLU A 66 -18.38 9.18 11.05
C GLU A 66 -18.50 10.30 12.10
N LYS A 67 -19.30 11.32 11.76
CA LYS A 67 -20.15 12.18 12.62
C LYS A 67 -20.26 13.60 12.05
N GLU A 68 -21.42 13.92 11.50
CA GLU A 68 -22.21 15.09 11.92
C GLU A 68 -23.65 14.85 11.44
N VAL A 69 -24.44 14.15 12.25
CA VAL A 69 -25.53 14.68 13.09
C VAL A 69 -26.82 14.91 12.27
N ARG A 70 -27.88 14.32 12.83
CA ARG A 70 -29.28 14.39 12.45
C ARG A 70 -29.78 15.84 12.34
N ASP A 71 -31.02 15.93 11.88
CA ASP A 71 -31.87 17.12 11.70
C ASP A 71 -31.77 17.66 10.26
N GLU A 72 -32.84 17.70 9.47
CA GLU A 72 -34.19 18.08 9.84
C GLU A 72 -35.26 17.23 9.11
N ILE A 73 -36.22 16.76 9.89
CA ILE A 73 -37.58 16.49 9.43
C ILE A 73 -38.23 17.86 9.25
N LYS A 74 -38.64 18.20 8.03
CA LYS A 74 -39.83 19.04 7.83
C LYS A 74 -40.46 18.81 6.46
#